data_AF-A0ABD4KW41-F1
#
_entry.id   AF-A0ABD4KW41-F1
#
_cell.length_a   1.000
_cell.length_b   1.000
_cell.length_c   1.000
_cell.angle_alpha   90.00
_cell.angle_beta   90.00
_cell.angle_gamma   90.00
#
_symmetry.space_group_name_H-M   'P 1'
#
loop_
_entity.id
_entity.type
_entity.pdbx_description
1 polymer ?
#
loop_
_entity_poly.entity_id
_entity_poly.type
_entity_poly.pdbx_seq_one_letter_code
_entity_poly.pdbx_strand_id
1 'polypeptide(L)'
;SLNHAHYQPILVYCALGYSRSSVALMAWLLLSGQAQTPECAKELIEQARPQVVIKAYHLAALEQMPLLPEFIDYQRHRAVVAKQNKQHFKRQPLTNQGQE
;
A
#
# COMPACT_ATOMS: atom_id res chain seq x y z
N SER A 1 -23.44 11.01 -13.48
CA SER A 1 -22.92 11.37 -12.15
C SER A 1 -21.64 10.58 -11.91
N LEU A 2 -20.50 11.26 -11.87
CA LEU A 2 -19.16 10.65 -11.83
C LEU A 2 -18.87 10.01 -10.46
N ASN A 3 -18.42 8.77 -10.50
CA ASN A 3 -18.03 7.94 -9.36
C ASN A 3 -17.05 8.68 -8.43
N HIS A 4 -17.55 9.18 -7.30
CA HIS A 4 -16.70 9.59 -6.19
C HIS A 4 -16.19 8.30 -5.54
N ALA A 5 -15.01 7.83 -5.94
CA ALA A 5 -14.31 6.77 -5.23
C ALA A 5 -14.06 7.27 -3.80
N HIS A 6 -14.89 6.85 -2.85
CA HIS A 6 -14.85 7.34 -1.49
C HIS A 6 -13.66 6.69 -0.78
N TYR A 7 -12.55 7.43 -0.65
CA TYR A 7 -11.41 6.98 0.14
C TYR A 7 -11.78 7.02 1.62
N GLN A 8 -12.04 5.84 2.20
CA GLN A 8 -12.30 5.70 3.62
C GLN A 8 -10.97 5.55 4.37
N PRO A 9 -10.68 6.36 5.40
CA PRO A 9 -9.48 6.19 6.20
C PRO A 9 -9.51 4.85 6.95
N ILE A 10 -8.38 4.15 6.96
CA ILE A 10 -8.21 2.86 7.66
C ILE A 10 -7.35 3.08 8.90
N LEU A 11 -7.84 2.67 10.06
CA LEU A 11 -7.07 2.63 11.29
C LEU A 11 -6.35 1.29 11.42
N VAL A 12 -5.03 1.33 11.50
CA VAL A 12 -4.18 0.17 11.85
C VAL A 12 -3.58 0.41 13.23
N TYR A 13 -3.87 -0.48 14.19
CA TYR A 13 -3.39 -0.37 15.56
C TYR A 13 -2.98 -1.74 16.12
N CYS A 14 -2.09 -1.71 17.13
CA CYS A 14 -1.80 -2.85 17.99
C CYS A 14 -1.90 -2.38 19.46
N ALA A 15 -1.66 -3.25 20.45
CA ALA A 15 -1.86 -2.94 21.87
C ALA A 15 -1.35 -1.55 22.31
N LEU A 16 -0.14 -1.16 21.88
CA LEU A 16 0.42 0.18 22.11
C LEU A 16 0.69 0.96 20.81
N GLY A 17 0.36 0.42 19.64
CA GLY A 17 0.54 1.10 18.35
C GLY A 17 1.97 1.25 17.83
N TYR A 18 3.00 0.75 18.53
CA TYR A 18 4.41 1.09 18.21
C TYR A 18 5.22 0.06 17.40
N SER A 19 4.79 -1.20 17.31
CA SER A 19 5.62 -2.26 16.67
C SER A 19 4.85 -2.98 15.57
N ARG A 20 3.99 -3.95 15.89
CA ARG A 20 3.32 -4.80 14.89
C ARG A 20 2.49 -4.03 13.87
N SER A 21 1.72 -3.03 14.32
CA SER A 21 0.94 -2.16 13.40
C SER A 21 1.84 -1.35 12.47
N SER A 22 2.99 -0.90 12.95
CA SER A 22 3.96 -0.17 12.15
C SER A 22 4.61 -1.07 11.11
N VAL A 23 4.99 -2.30 11.47
CA VAL A 23 5.53 -3.28 10.53
C VAL A 23 4.49 -3.67 9.47
N ALA A 24 3.22 -3.81 9.83
CA ALA A 24 2.15 -4.04 8.87
C ALA A 24 1.98 -2.87 7.88
N LEU A 25 2.09 -1.62 8.36
CA LEU A 25 2.10 -0.44 7.50
C LEU A 25 3.33 -0.38 6.59
N MET A 26 4.52 -0.71 7.10
CA MET A 26 5.74 -0.79 6.31
C MET A 26 5.62 -1.84 5.20
N ALA A 27 5.08 -3.01 5.53
CA ALA A 27 4.76 -4.06 4.57
C ALA A 27 3.79 -3.53 3.50
N TRP A 28 2.74 -2.80 3.88
CA TRP A 28 1.83 -2.19 2.93
C TRP A 28 2.50 -1.13 2.04
N LEU A 29 3.42 -0.31 2.57
CA LEU A 29 4.17 0.68 1.79
C LEU A 29 5.03 0.00 0.72
N LEU A 30 5.73 -1.08 1.09
CA LEU A 30 6.51 -1.91 0.17
C LEU A 30 5.61 -2.54 -0.89
N LEU A 31 4.52 -3.18 -0.43
CA LEU A 31 3.56 -3.85 -1.31
C LEU A 31 2.94 -2.87 -2.29
N SER A 32 2.52 -1.69 -1.84
CA SER A 32 1.87 -0.67 -2.67
C SER A 32 2.83 0.04 -3.61
N GLY A 33 4.14 -0.05 -3.38
CA GLY A 33 5.17 0.65 -4.14
C GLY A 33 5.43 2.08 -3.66
N GLN A 34 4.89 2.45 -2.49
CA GLN A 34 5.13 3.74 -1.84
C GLN A 34 6.50 3.81 -1.15
N ALA A 35 7.11 2.65 -0.86
CA ALA A 35 8.48 2.52 -0.42
C ALA A 35 9.19 1.43 -1.23
N GLN A 36 10.49 1.62 -1.49
CA GLN A 36 11.30 0.68 -2.30
C GLN A 36 12.05 -0.34 -1.44
N THR A 37 12.41 0.03 -0.20
CA THR A 37 13.16 -0.80 0.74
C THR A 37 12.57 -0.70 2.15
N PRO A 38 12.79 -1.71 3.03
CA PRO A 38 12.38 -1.64 4.43
C PRO A 38 12.86 -0.38 5.14
N GLU A 39 14.05 0.11 4.80
CA GLU A 39 14.65 1.34 5.34
C GLU A 39 13.86 2.57 4.91
N CYS A 40 13.52 2.68 3.62
CA CYS A 40 12.68 3.76 3.12
C CYS A 40 11.28 3.74 3.78
N ALA A 41 10.71 2.55 3.97
CA ALA A 41 9.44 2.39 4.69
C ALA A 41 9.56 2.81 6.16
N LYS A 42 10.69 2.52 6.82
CA LYS A 42 10.98 2.92 8.20
C LYS A 42 11.04 4.44 8.31
N GLU A 43 11.76 5.10 7.41
CA GLU A 43 11.88 6.56 7.40
C GLU A 43 10.51 7.24 7.26
N LEU A 44 9.66 6.78 6.33
CA LEU A 44 8.31 7.31 6.16
C LEU A 44 7.46 7.17 7.43
N ILE A 45 7.56 6.03 8.12
CA ILE A 45 6.80 5.78 9.35
C ILE A 45 7.35 6.60 10.51
N GLU A 46 8.66 6.70 10.68
CA GLU A 46 9.29 7.50 11.75
C GLU A 46 9.04 8.99 11.56
N GLN A 47 9.02 9.49 10.32
CA GLN A 47 8.63 10.87 10.02
C GLN A 47 7.18 11.16 10.42
N ALA A 48 6.25 10.24 10.10
CA ALA A 48 4.84 10.41 10.44
C ALA A 48 4.53 10.15 11.92
N ARG A 49 5.31 9.27 12.58
CA ARG A 49 5.14 8.85 13.98
C ARG A 49 6.51 8.63 14.66
N PRO A 50 7.16 9.70 15.16
CA PRO A 50 8.50 9.61 15.77
C PRO A 50 8.59 8.71 17.01
N GLN A 51 7.46 8.39 17.63
CA GLN A 51 7.39 7.50 18.80
C GLN A 51 7.52 6.00 18.45
N VAL A 52 7.41 5.65 17.17
CA VAL A 52 7.55 4.28 16.69
C VAL A 52 9.02 3.89 16.69
N VAL A 53 9.35 2.77 17.34
CA VAL A 53 10.71 2.23 17.38
C VAL A 53 10.78 0.97 16.51
N ILE A 54 11.37 1.09 15.33
CA ILE A 54 11.62 -0.03 14.44
C ILE A 54 12.99 -0.65 14.73
N LYS A 55 12.97 -1.81 15.40
CA LYS A 55 14.17 -2.63 15.66
C LYS A 55 14.62 -3.42 14.43
N ALA A 56 15.89 -3.81 14.42
CA ALA A 56 16.51 -4.55 13.31
C ALA A 56 15.78 -5.84 12.92
N TYR A 57 15.24 -6.59 13.88
CA TYR A 57 14.51 -7.84 13.56
C TYR A 57 13.22 -7.59 12.77
N HIS A 58 12.61 -6.39 12.88
CA HIS A 58 11.47 -6.04 12.05
C HIS A 58 11.89 -5.83 10.60
N LEU A 59 13.04 -5.19 10.37
CA LEU A 59 13.60 -4.99 9.03
C LEU A 59 13.95 -6.34 8.40
N ALA A 60 14.65 -7.21 9.14
CA ALA A 60 14.99 -8.55 8.68
C ALA A 60 13.76 -9.40 8.30
N ALA A 61 12.63 -9.23 9.02
CA ALA A 61 11.38 -9.91 8.66
C ALA A 61 10.79 -9.36 7.35
N LEU A 62 10.90 -8.05 7.10
CA LEU A 62 10.42 -7.42 5.86
C LEU A 62 11.32 -7.72 4.65
N GLU A 63 12.62 -7.90 4.86
CA GLU A 63 13.55 -8.36 3.82
C GLU A 63 13.22 -9.79 3.33
N GLN A 64 12.72 -10.64 4.23
CA GLN A 64 12.30 -12.01 3.91
C GLN A 64 10.90 -12.08 3.30
N MET A 65 10.09 -11.03 3.47
CA MET A 65 8.69 -11.00 3.00
C MET A 65 8.53 -11.35 1.52
N PRO A 66 9.39 -10.88 0.58
CA PRO A 66 9.26 -11.23 -0.84
C PRO A 66 9.47 -12.71 -1.17
N LEU A 67 10.07 -13.47 -0.25
CA LEU A 67 10.36 -14.90 -0.40
C LEU A 67 9.19 -15.80 0.04
N LEU A 68 8.15 -15.22 0.65
CA LEU A 68 7.00 -15.99 1.14
C LEU A 68 6.08 -16.41 -0.03
N PRO A 69 5.65 -17.67 -0.14
CA PRO A 69 4.78 -18.13 -1.23
C PRO A 69 3.48 -17.32 -1.36
N GLU A 70 2.87 -16.96 -0.23
CA GLU A 70 1.63 -16.19 -0.16
C GLU A 70 1.80 -14.75 -0.70
N PHE A 71 3.04 -14.23 -0.68
CA PHE A 71 3.38 -12.90 -1.19
C PHE A 71 3.34 -12.84 -2.72
N ILE A 72 3.80 -13.91 -3.38
CA ILE A 72 3.85 -14.00 -4.85
C ILE A 72 2.43 -13.97 -5.42
N ASP A 73 1.50 -14.66 -4.77
CA ASP A 73 0.10 -14.71 -5.20
C ASP A 73 -0.62 -13.38 -5.03
N TYR A 74 -0.37 -12.64 -3.94
CA TYR A 74 -0.90 -11.28 -3.76
C TYR A 74 -0.42 -10.32 -4.86
N GLN A 75 0.89 -10.34 -5.18
CA GLN A 75 1.42 -9.46 -6.23
C GLN A 75 0.84 -9.79 -7.60
N ARG A 76 0.66 -11.08 -7.92
CA ARG A 76 0.02 -11.54 -9.15
C ARG A 76 -1.43 -11.06 -9.23
N HIS A 77 -2.20 -11.24 -8.16
CA HIS A 77 -3.59 -10.78 -8.09
C HIS A 77 -3.70 -9.25 -8.24
N ARG A 78 -2.85 -8.49 -7.55
CA ARG A 78 -2.84 -7.02 -7.64
C ARG A 78 -2.49 -6.53 -9.05
N ALA A 79 -1.55 -7.18 -9.74
CA ALA A 79 -1.21 -6.83 -11.12
C ALA A 79 -2.39 -7.05 -12.09
N VAL A 80 -3.19 -8.10 -11.88
CA VAL A 80 -4.42 -8.37 -12.64
C VAL A 80 -5.46 -7.27 -12.39
N VAL A 81 -5.73 -6.94 -11.12
CA VAL A 81 -6.68 -5.87 -10.75
C VAL A 81 -6.22 -4.50 -11.27
N ALA A 82 -4.93 -4.18 -11.19
CA ALA A 82 -4.39 -2.92 -11.71
C ALA A 82 -4.55 -2.81 -13.24
N LYS A 83 -4.36 -3.90 -13.99
CA LYS A 83 -4.62 -3.96 -15.44
C LYS A 83 -6.10 -3.76 -15.74
N GLN A 84 -6.99 -4.40 -14.98
CA GLN A 84 -8.44 -4.27 -15.14
C GLN A 84 -8.91 -2.84 -14.84
N ASN A 85 -8.42 -2.22 -13.78
CA ASN A 85 -8.75 -0.82 -13.44
C ASN A 85 -8.27 0.16 -14.52
N LYS A 86 -7.06 -0.04 -15.08
CA LYS A 86 -6.57 0.76 -16.22
C LYS A 86 -7.41 0.54 -17.49
N GLN A 87 -7.85 -0.68 -17.75
CA GLN A 87 -8.72 -0.99 -18.90
C GLN A 87 -10.13 -0.40 -18.73
N HIS A 88 -10.68 -0.44 -17.52
CA HIS A 88 -11.96 0.17 -17.19
C HIS A 88 -11.92 1.70 -17.38
N PHE A 89 -10.83 2.34 -16.94
CA PHE A 89 -10.62 3.78 -17.16
C PHE A 89 -10.41 4.14 -18.65
N LYS A 90 -9.67 3.33 -19.42
CA LYS A 90 -9.50 3.54 -20.88
C LYS A 90 -10.77 3.34 -21.70
N ARG A 91 -11.76 2.57 -21.19
CA ARG A 91 -13.02 2.29 -21.88
C ARG A 91 -14.11 3.33 -21.60
N GLN A 92 -13.91 4.26 -20.66
CA GLN A 92 -14.77 5.45 -20.57
C GLN A 92 -14.41 6.37 -21.74
N PRO A 93 -15.30 6.55 -22.73
CA PRO A 93 -15.05 7.52 -23.79
C PRO A 93 -15.04 8.91 -23.15
N LEU A 94 -14.12 9.77 -23.58
CA LEU A 94 -14.29 11.21 -23.47
C LEU A 94 -15.52 11.57 -24.32
N THR A 95 -16.72 11.43 -23.77
CA THR A 95 -17.91 12.00 -24.38
C THR A 95 -17.82 13.51 -24.21
N ASN A 96 -17.22 14.15 -25.21
CA ASN A 96 -17.53 15.53 -25.54
C ASN A 96 -19.05 15.62 -25.67
N GLN A 97 -19.67 16.37 -24.77
CA GLN A 97 -21.00 16.92 -24.97
C GLN A 97 -20.79 18.43 -24.86
N GLY A 98 -20.43 19.04 -25.98
CA GLY A 98 -21.02 20.34 -26.28
C GLY A 98 -22.50 20.14 -26.59
N GLN A 99 -23.22 21.27 -26.69
CA GLN A 99 -24.67 21.42 -26.91
C GLN A 99 -25.45 21.45 -25.59
N GLU A 100 -26.18 22.50 -25.21
CA GLU A 100 -26.72 23.67 -25.92
C GLU A 100 -26.87 24.85 -24.95
#